data_AF-A0A2E4FU49-F1
#
_entry.id   AF-A0A2E4FU49-F1
#
_cell.length_a   1.000
_cell.length_b   1.000
_cell.length_c   1.000
_cell.angle_alpha   90.00
_cell.angle_beta   90.00
_cell.angle_gamma   90.00
#
_symmetry.space_group_name_H-M   'P 1'
#
loop_
_entity.id
_entity.type
_entity.pdbx_description
1 polymer ?
#
loop_
_entity_poly.entity_id
_entity_poly.type
_entity_poly.pdbx_seq_one_letter_code
_entity_poly.pdbx_strand_id
1 'polypeptide(L)' 'MSEVPNAPVKRLLTEASGGCRISGSALVAAGTQVDNYIRRLGRAAGQLAAADRRKTIQDGDVARAALELNAE' A
#
# COMPACT_ATOMS: atom_id res chain seq x y z
N MET A 1 -8.63 -12.23 -3.77
CA MET A 1 -8.01 -12.43 -2.44
C MET A 1 -6.77 -11.56 -2.38
N SER A 2 -6.50 -10.92 -1.24
CA SER A 2 -5.27 -10.15 -1.03
C SER A 2 -4.05 -11.07 -1.17
N GLU A 3 -3.02 -10.63 -1.89
CA GLU A 3 -1.71 -11.30 -1.94
C GLU A 3 -0.86 -11.00 -0.69
N VAL A 4 -1.28 -10.02 0.12
CA VAL A 4 -0.59 -9.59 1.34
C VAL A 4 -0.79 -10.61 2.47
N PRO A 5 0.28 -11.13 3.10
CA PRO A 5 0.17 -12.07 4.20
C PRO A 5 -0.49 -11.48 5.45
N ASN A 6 -1.42 -12.23 6.04
CA ASN A 6 -2.19 -11.80 7.22
C ASN A 6 -1.34 -11.52 8.46
N ALA A 7 -0.26 -12.27 8.70
CA ALA A 7 0.55 -12.12 9.92
C ALA A 7 1.23 -10.75 10.05
N PRO A 8 1.98 -10.25 9.04
CA PRO A 8 2.54 -8.91 9.07
C PRO A 8 1.47 -7.81 9.13
N VAL A 9 0.34 -7.96 8.42
CA VAL A 9 -0.77 -6.99 8.52
C VAL A 9 -1.31 -6.92 9.94
N LYS A 10 -1.56 -8.07 10.58
CA LYS A 10 -2.03 -8.12 11.97
C LYS A 10 -1.04 -7.47 12.92
N ARG A 11 0.26 -7.74 12.76
CA ARG A 11 1.31 -7.14 13.60
C ARG A 11 1.30 -5.62 13.51
N LEU A 12 1.30 -5.07 12.29
CA LEU A 12 1.27 -3.63 12.06
C LEU A 12 0.00 -2.96 12.61
N LEU A 13 -1.17 -3.60 12.45
CA LEU A 13 -2.42 -3.10 13.01
C LEU A 13 -2.40 -3.08 14.55
N THR A 14 -1.90 -4.15 15.18
CA THR A 14 -1.79 -4.21 16.64
C THR A 14 -0.82 -3.14 17.16
N GLU A 15 0.34 -2.99 16.54
CA GLU A 15 1.33 -1.97 16.90
C GLU A 15 0.75 -0.55 16.78
N ALA A 16 0.15 -0.22 15.63
CA ALA A 16 -0.40 1.11 15.36
C ALA A 16 -1.63 1.46 16.21
N SER A 17 -2.40 0.46 16.63
CA SER A 17 -3.60 0.66 17.45
C SER A 17 -3.32 0.67 18.96
N GLY A 18 -2.07 0.52 19.39
CA GLY A 18 -1.72 0.43 20.82
C GLY A 18 -2.18 -0.88 21.47
N GLY A 19 -2.25 -1.97 20.71
CA GLY A 19 -2.54 -3.31 21.24
C GLY A 19 -3.98 -3.78 21.09
N CYS A 20 -4.81 -3.16 20.25
CA CYS A 20 -6.18 -3.60 20.03
C CYS A 20 -6.24 -5.03 19.48
N ARG A 21 -7.26 -5.78 19.91
CA ARG A 21 -7.58 -7.07 19.31
C ARG A 21 -8.18 -6.84 17.92
N ILE A 22 -7.65 -7.56 16.93
CA ILE A 22 -8.11 -7.48 15.54
C ILE A 22 -8.98 -8.70 15.23
N SER A 23 -10.20 -8.48 14.75
CA SER A 23 -11.09 -9.56 14.30
C SER A 23 -10.60 -10.17 12.98
N GLY A 24 -10.98 -11.41 12.69
CA GLY A 24 -10.59 -12.08 11.45
C GLY A 24 -11.08 -11.35 10.19
N SER A 25 -12.30 -10.83 10.20
CA SER A 25 -12.85 -10.05 9.09
C SER A 25 -12.15 -8.71 8.90
N ALA A 26 -11.82 -8.01 9.99
CA ALA A 26 -11.03 -6.77 9.92
C ALA A 26 -9.63 -7.02 9.33
N LEU A 27 -9.02 -8.15 9.66
CA LEU A 27 -7.71 -8.52 9.12
C LEU A 27 -7.76 -8.76 7.60
N VAL A 28 -8.79 -9.45 7.11
CA VAL A 28 -9.00 -9.66 5.67
C VAL A 28 -9.26 -8.32 4.97
N ALA A 29 -10.11 -7.47 5.55
CA ALA A 29 -10.41 -6.15 4.99
C ALA A 29 -9.15 -5.27 4.91
N ALA A 30 -8.32 -5.25 5.95
CA ALA A 30 -7.06 -4.53 5.96
C ALA A 30 -6.09 -5.05 4.89
N GLY A 31 -5.94 -6.37 4.74
CA GLY A 31 -5.14 -6.96 3.68
C GLY A 31 -5.58 -6.50 2.29
N THR A 32 -6.89 -6.51 2.03
CA THR A 32 -7.45 -5.98 0.77
C THR A 32 -7.16 -4.50 0.56
N GLN A 33 -7.22 -3.67 1.61
CA GLN A 33 -6.88 -2.26 1.48
C GLN A 33 -5.39 -2.04 1.18
N VAL A 34 -4.50 -2.81 1.81
CA VAL A 34 -3.05 -2.77 1.50
C VAL A 34 -2.79 -3.17 0.06
N ASP A 35 -3.37 -4.28 -0.42
CA ASP A 35 -3.24 -4.72 -1.81
C ASP A 35 -3.73 -3.64 -2.80
N ASN A 36 -4.91 -3.07 -2.55
CA ASN A 36 -5.46 -1.98 -3.37
C ASN A 36 -4.57 -0.74 -3.38
N TYR A 37 -4.01 -0.37 -2.22
CA TYR A 37 -3.08 0.75 -2.13
C TYR A 37 -1.82 0.50 -2.95
N ILE A 38 -1.19 -0.67 -2.82
CA ILE A 38 0.01 -1.02 -3.59
C ILE A 38 -0.25 -1.02 -5.10
N ARG A 39 -1.41 -1.51 -5.54
CA ARG A 39 -1.79 -1.48 -6.97
C ARG A 39 -1.96 -0.04 -7.49
N ARG A 40 -2.60 0.84 -6.72
CA ARG A 40 -2.75 2.26 -7.07
C ARG A 40 -1.39 2.97 -7.08
N LEU A 41 -0.58 2.74 -6.06
CA LEU A 41 0.76 3.28 -5.92
C LEU A 41 1.64 2.88 -7.10
N GLY A 42 1.68 1.59 -7.45
CA GLY A 42 2.45 1.08 -8.58
C GLY A 42 2.00 1.65 -9.92
N ARG A 43 0.69 1.86 -10.11
CA ARG A 43 0.15 2.49 -11.32
C ARG A 43 0.60 3.95 -11.45
N ALA A 44 0.45 4.73 -10.39
CA ALA A 44 0.86 6.13 -10.37
C ALA A 44 2.38 6.28 -10.53
N ALA A 45 3.18 5.51 -9.77
CA ALA A 45 4.64 5.51 -9.88
C ALA A 45 5.11 5.06 -11.28
N GLY A 46 4.44 4.07 -11.87
CA GLY A 46 4.71 3.65 -13.25
C GLY A 46 4.41 4.73 -14.29
N GLN A 47 3.36 5.53 -14.09
CA GLN A 47 3.05 6.68 -14.95
C GLN A 47 4.13 7.76 -14.84
N LEU A 48 4.63 8.05 -13.64
CA LEU A 48 5.72 9.00 -13.42
C LEU A 48 7.01 8.54 -14.10
N ALA A 49 7.39 7.27 -13.93
CA ALA A 49 8.55 6.71 -14.60
C ALA A 49 8.41 6.78 -16.14
N ALA A 50 7.22 6.49 -16.66
CA ALA A 50 6.95 6.56 -18.09
C ALA A 50 7.00 8.00 -18.64
N ALA A 51 6.52 8.99 -17.87
CA ALA A 51 6.61 10.40 -18.22
C ALA A 51 8.07 10.86 -18.37
N ASP A 52 8.96 10.31 -17.54
CA ASP A 52 10.40 10.53 -17.61
C ASP A 52 11.11 9.61 -18.63
N ARG A 53 10.35 8.91 -19.48
CA ARG A 53 10.85 7.96 -20.50
C ARG A 53 11.67 6.79 -19.92
N ARG A 54 11.44 6.45 -18.65
CA ARG A 54 12.04 5.31 -17.96
C ARG A 54 11.10 4.11 -17.96
N LYS A 55 11.66 2.90 -17.86
CA LYS A 55 10.92 1.63 -17.67
C LYS A 55 11.11 1.03 -16.28
N THR A 56 11.78 1.76 -15.40
CA THR A 56 12.10 1.35 -14.03
C THR A 56 11.54 2.38 -13.09
N ILE A 57 10.63 1.94 -12.22
CA ILE A 57 10.14 2.74 -11.09
C ILE A 57 11.31 2.96 -10.14
N GLN A 58 11.55 4.22 -9.77
CA GLN A 58 12.56 4.62 -8.80
C GLN A 58 11.87 5.07 -7.50
N ASP A 59 12.66 5.17 -6.44
CA ASP A 59 12.24 5.68 -5.13
C ASP A 59 11.54 7.04 -5.22
N GLY A 60 12.04 7.94 -6.07
CA GLY A 60 11.41 9.24 -6.34
C GLY A 60 10.00 9.15 -6.95
N ASP A 61 9.76 8.16 -7.81
CA ASP A 61 8.42 7.94 -8.39
C ASP A 61 7.44 7.44 -7.32
N VAL A 62 7.90 6.54 -6.45
CA VAL A 62 7.11 6.02 -5.33
C VAL A 62 6.76 7.13 -4.35
N ALA A 63 7.73 7.97 -3.98
CA ALA A 63 7.49 9.09 -3.07
C ALA A 63 6.46 10.09 -3.63
N ARG A 64 6.59 10.47 -4.90
CA ARG A 64 5.65 11.37 -5.57
C ARG A 64 4.25 10.76 -5.69
N ALA A 65 4.16 9.51 -6.12
CA ALA A 65 2.89 8.80 -6.21
C ALA A 65 2.19 8.67 -4.86
N ALA A 66 2.94 8.41 -3.78
CA ALA A 66 2.39 8.35 -2.43
C ALA A 66 1.85 9.70 -1.96
N LEU A 67 2.53 10.80 -2.28
CA LEU A 67 2.05 12.15 -1.97
C LEU A 67 0.73 12.46 -2.71
N GLU A 68 0.64 12.13 -4.00
CA GLU A 68 -0.57 12.33 -4.79
C GLU A 68 -1.76 11.53 -4.22
N LEU A 69 -1.56 10.26 -3.87
CA LEU A 69 -2.62 9.40 -3.34
C LEU A 69 -3.10 9.78 -1.93
N ASN A 70 -2.29 10.50 -1.16
CA ASN A 70 -2.64 10.94 0.20
C ASN A 70 -3.20 12.37 0.23
N ALA A 71 -3.19 13.07 -0.90
CA ALA A 71 -3.76 14.40 -1.04
C ALA A 71 -5.25 14.38 -1.44
N GLU A 72 -5.77 13.22 -1.85
CA GLU A 72 -7.19 12.92 -2.09
C GLU A 72 -7.95 12.59 -0.79
#